data_AF-A0A438IBT5-F1
#
_entry.id   AF-A0A438IBT5-F1
#
_cell.length_a   1.000
_cell.length_b   1.000
_cell.length_c   1.000
_cell.angle_alpha   90.00
_cell.angle_beta   90.00
_cell.angle_gamma   90.00
#
_symmetry.space_group_name_H-M   'P 1'
#
loop_
_entity.id
_entity.type
_entity.pdbx_description
1 polymer ?
#
loop_
_entity_poly.entity_id
_entity_poly.type
_entity_poly.pdbx_seq_one_letter_code
_entity_poly.pdbx_strand_id
1 'polypeptide(L)'
;MGVGISVLIGLKATVMFFLFASLRIYGFTFLSMPFLYASLVSLLVSIAAHPLINLPMLLGKNPDGSFPIWAIIMFSPFLYFVRLFSILRRFSNREEPYTEIYEGIYVGGWPSSPDNLPPGDPAIVDCTCEFPRASHSVGNAYLCVPTWDTRSPQPSEIEMAVRWACRKSEQKRPIFVHCAYGMI
;
A
#
# COMPACT_ATOMS: atom_id res chain seq x y z
N MET A 1 -11.51 13.97 11.88
CA MET A 1 -10.10 13.73 11.49
C MET A 1 -9.90 12.23 11.47
N GLY A 2 -9.57 11.65 10.31
CA GLY A 2 -9.35 10.21 10.20
C GLY A 2 -8.17 9.77 11.06
N VAL A 3 -8.28 8.60 11.69
CA VAL A 3 -7.19 7.99 12.44
C VAL A 3 -6.12 7.57 11.43
N GLY A 4 -4.92 8.17 11.50
CA GLY A 4 -3.82 7.84 10.58
C GLY A 4 -3.36 6.39 10.72
N ILE A 5 -2.73 5.84 9.66
CA ILE A 5 -2.31 4.44 9.59
C ILE A 5 -1.48 4.01 10.82
N SER A 6 -0.62 4.90 11.33
CA SER A 6 0.22 4.64 12.51
C SER A 6 -0.61 4.27 13.74
N VAL A 7 -1.72 4.97 13.98
CA VAL A 7 -2.56 4.74 15.16
C VAL A 7 -3.41 3.49 14.98
N LEU A 8 -3.98 3.29 13.79
CA LEU A 8 -4.79 2.10 13.48
C LEU A 8 -3.96 0.82 13.61
N ILE A 9 -2.76 0.82 13.07
CA ILE A 9 -1.84 -0.32 13.15
C ILE A 9 -1.27 -0.49 14.57
N GLY A 10 -1.06 0.61 15.31
CA GLY A 10 -0.69 0.55 16.72
C GLY A 10 -1.77 -0.10 17.59
N LEU A 11 -3.04 0.25 17.38
CA LEU A 11 -4.17 -0.39 18.06
C LEU A 11 -4.26 -1.88 17.72
N LYS A 12 -4.09 -2.24 16.43
CA LYS A 12 -4.00 -3.64 16.01
C LYS A 12 -2.87 -4.38 16.74
N ALA A 13 -1.70 -3.77 16.87
CA ALA A 13 -0.56 -4.36 17.59
C ALA A 13 -0.93 -4.69 19.04
N THR A 14 -1.58 -3.76 19.73
CA THR A 14 -2.05 -3.91 21.11
C THR A 14 -3.09 -5.04 21.24
N VAL A 15 -4.10 -5.08 20.37
CA VAL A 15 -5.13 -6.14 20.38
C VAL A 15 -4.50 -7.52 20.16
N MET A 16 -3.58 -7.64 19.20
CA MET A 16 -2.89 -8.90 18.91
C MET A 16 -2.00 -9.34 20.09
N PHE A 17 -1.39 -8.39 20.80
CA PHE A 17 -0.61 -8.69 22.01
C PHE A 17 -1.50 -9.22 23.15
N PHE A 18 -2.66 -8.60 23.39
CA PHE A 18 -3.61 -9.08 24.40
C PHE A 18 -4.16 -10.46 24.06
N LEU A 19 -4.41 -10.74 22.78
CA LEU A 19 -4.84 -12.07 22.33
C LEU A 19 -3.74 -13.11 22.54
N PHE A 20 -2.49 -12.77 22.23
CA PHE A 20 -1.32 -13.59 22.56
C PHE A 20 -1.26 -13.89 24.07
N ALA A 21 -1.31 -12.86 24.92
CA ALA A 21 -1.21 -13.01 26.36
C ALA A 21 -2.34 -13.89 26.93
N SER A 22 -3.58 -13.68 26.46
CA SER A 22 -4.74 -14.49 26.83
C SER A 22 -4.55 -15.96 26.46
N LEU A 23 -4.18 -16.25 25.21
CA LEU A 23 -3.95 -17.62 24.74
C LEU A 23 -2.82 -18.32 25.50
N ARG A 24 -1.76 -17.58 25.87
CA ARG A 24 -0.68 -18.09 26.72
C ARG A 24 -1.17 -18.48 28.11
N ILE A 25 -2.01 -17.66 28.74
CA ILE A 25 -2.58 -17.93 30.06
C ILE A 25 -3.43 -19.21 30.05
N TYR A 26 -4.22 -19.43 29.00
CA TYR A 26 -5.03 -20.65 28.82
C TYR A 26 -4.23 -21.87 28.35
N GLY A 27 -2.90 -21.78 28.23
CA GLY A 27 -2.02 -22.91 27.90
C GLY A 27 -1.83 -23.17 26.39
N PHE A 28 -2.44 -22.37 25.50
CA PHE A 28 -2.34 -22.53 24.05
C PHE A 28 -1.05 -21.92 23.47
N THR A 29 0.10 -22.47 23.88
CA THR A 29 1.42 -21.92 23.54
C THR A 29 1.68 -21.82 22.03
N PHE A 30 1.47 -22.89 21.27
CA PHE A 30 1.75 -22.88 19.82
C PHE A 30 0.82 -21.95 19.05
N LEU A 31 -0.48 -21.94 19.39
CA LEU A 31 -1.48 -21.09 18.75
C LEU A 31 -1.26 -19.59 19.04
N SER A 32 -0.61 -19.25 20.16
CA SER A 32 -0.35 -17.86 20.54
C SER A 32 0.75 -17.19 19.71
N MET A 33 1.74 -17.93 19.20
CA MET A 33 2.94 -17.36 18.57
C MET A 33 2.67 -16.50 17.33
N PRO A 34 1.75 -16.87 16.41
CA PRO A 34 1.38 -16.01 15.28
C PRO A 34 0.85 -14.63 15.71
N PHE A 35 0.16 -14.54 16.85
CA PHE A 35 -0.36 -13.27 17.36
C PHE A 35 0.74 -12.37 17.92
N LEU A 36 1.74 -12.96 18.59
CA LEU A 36 2.94 -12.22 19.01
C LEU A 36 3.69 -11.71 17.78
N TYR A 37 3.89 -12.56 16.78
CA TYR A 37 4.55 -12.17 15.53
C TYR A 37 3.81 -11.02 14.83
N ALA A 38 2.49 -11.15 14.64
CA ALA A 38 1.66 -10.12 14.05
C ALA A 38 1.67 -8.81 14.86
N SER A 39 1.70 -8.91 16.20
CA SER A 39 1.79 -7.76 17.09
C SER A 39 3.11 -7.01 16.93
N LEU A 40 4.26 -7.70 16.98
CA LEU A 40 5.57 -7.09 16.83
C LEU A 40 5.76 -6.43 15.47
N VAL A 41 5.35 -7.11 14.39
CA VAL A 41 5.38 -6.55 13.04
C VAL A 41 4.48 -5.31 12.93
N SER A 42 3.27 -5.36 13.50
CA SER A 42 2.37 -4.20 13.48
C SER A 42 2.94 -3.03 14.29
N LEU A 43 3.55 -3.28 15.44
CA LEU A 43 4.21 -2.24 16.23
C LEU A 43 5.34 -1.57 15.44
N LEU A 44 6.20 -2.36 14.79
CA LEU A 44 7.28 -1.83 13.96
C LEU A 44 6.74 -0.96 12.82
N VAL A 45 5.70 -1.41 12.12
CA VAL A 45 5.06 -0.64 11.04
C VAL A 45 4.39 0.63 11.58
N SER A 46 3.73 0.56 12.74
CA SER A 46 3.12 1.71 13.40
C SER A 46 4.14 2.82 13.70
N ILE A 47 5.31 2.43 14.22
CA ILE A 47 6.44 3.33 14.49
C ILE A 47 6.97 3.91 13.18
N ALA A 48 7.24 3.07 12.17
CA ALA A 48 7.78 3.55 10.88
C ALA A 48 6.82 4.48 10.12
N ALA A 49 5.51 4.30 10.27
CA ALA A 49 4.49 5.14 9.64
C ALA A 49 4.13 6.38 10.48
N HIS A 50 4.70 6.53 11.67
CA HIS A 50 4.50 7.71 12.51
C HIS A 50 4.99 8.98 11.79
N PRO A 51 4.30 10.14 11.87
CA PRO A 51 4.63 11.31 11.05
C PRO A 51 6.05 11.83 11.29
N LEU A 52 6.57 11.66 12.51
CA LEU A 52 7.93 12.08 12.87
C LEU A 52 9.02 11.16 12.31
N ILE A 53 8.69 9.93 11.94
CA ILE A 53 9.65 8.94 11.43
C ILE A 53 9.51 8.78 9.92
N ASN A 54 8.28 8.56 9.45
CA ASN A 54 7.89 8.48 8.04
C ASN A 54 8.90 7.70 7.16
N LEU A 55 9.08 6.41 7.45
CA LEU A 55 10.03 5.53 6.76
C LEU A 55 9.31 4.52 5.85
N PRO A 56 8.82 4.94 4.66
CA PRO A 56 8.08 4.07 3.75
C PRO A 56 8.95 2.97 3.12
N MET A 57 10.28 3.13 3.16
CA MET A 57 11.23 2.13 2.67
C MET A 57 11.33 0.88 3.55
N LEU A 58 10.73 0.87 4.75
CA LEU A 58 10.80 -0.25 5.71
C LEU A 58 10.42 -1.59 5.07
N LEU A 59 9.40 -1.60 4.23
CA LEU A 59 8.88 -2.83 3.61
C LEU A 59 9.75 -3.34 2.46
N GLY A 60 10.81 -2.60 2.08
CA GLY A 60 11.76 -3.03 1.07
C GLY A 60 11.17 -3.15 -0.34
N LYS A 61 10.10 -2.39 -0.65
CA LYS A 61 9.49 -2.38 -1.98
C LYS A 61 10.50 -1.87 -3.01
N ASN A 62 10.74 -2.66 -4.05
CA ASN A 62 11.67 -2.33 -5.12
C ASN A 62 11.08 -1.25 -6.03
N PRO A 63 11.92 -0.53 -6.81
CA PRO A 63 11.45 0.48 -7.77
C PRO A 63 10.51 -0.06 -8.85
N ASP A 64 10.58 -1.36 -9.17
CA ASP A 64 9.68 -2.06 -10.08
C ASP A 64 8.35 -2.47 -9.43
N GLY A 65 8.17 -2.17 -8.15
CA GLY A 65 7.00 -2.45 -7.33
C GLY A 65 6.93 -3.87 -6.76
N SER A 66 7.96 -4.69 -6.97
CA SER A 66 8.05 -6.03 -6.39
C SER A 66 8.48 -5.97 -4.91
N PHE A 67 8.11 -7.00 -4.14
CA PHE A 67 8.66 -7.21 -2.80
C PHE A 67 9.69 -8.33 -2.82
N PRO A 68 10.86 -8.14 -2.18
CA PRO A 68 11.81 -9.22 -1.99
C PRO A 68 11.22 -10.28 -1.03
N ILE A 69 11.63 -11.54 -1.19
CA ILE A 69 11.09 -12.68 -0.45
C ILE A 69 11.21 -12.47 1.07
N TRP A 70 12.33 -11.91 1.54
CA TRP A 70 12.54 -11.63 2.96
C TRP A 70 11.48 -10.66 3.53
N ALA A 71 11.08 -9.65 2.75
CA ALA A 71 10.07 -8.69 3.15
C ALA A 71 8.68 -9.32 3.19
N ILE A 72 8.37 -10.18 2.21
CA ILE A 72 7.11 -10.93 2.21
C ILE A 72 7.01 -11.81 3.46
N ILE A 73 8.09 -12.51 3.82
CA ILE A 73 8.10 -13.37 5.02
C ILE A 73 7.94 -12.51 6.26
N MET A 74 8.84 -11.53 6.48
CA MET A 74 8.94 -10.69 7.68
C MET A 74 7.71 -9.80 7.91
N PHE A 75 7.12 -9.27 6.85
CA PHE A 75 5.97 -8.36 6.93
C PHE A 75 4.65 -9.02 6.53
N SER A 76 4.62 -10.35 6.32
CA SER A 76 3.40 -11.07 5.91
C SER A 76 2.15 -10.73 6.74
N PRO A 77 2.18 -10.61 8.08
CA PRO A 77 0.97 -10.32 8.85
C PRO A 77 0.41 -8.91 8.57
N PHE A 78 1.26 -7.99 8.12
CA PHE A 78 0.86 -6.64 7.73
C PHE A 78 0.45 -6.61 6.25
N LEU A 79 1.27 -7.15 5.34
CA LEU A 79 1.01 -7.15 3.90
C LEU A 79 -0.28 -7.88 3.53
N TYR A 80 -0.57 -9.03 4.16
CA TYR A 80 -1.83 -9.72 3.92
C TYR A 80 -3.03 -8.99 4.53
N PHE A 81 -2.84 -8.35 5.67
CA PHE A 81 -3.88 -7.57 6.32
C PHE A 81 -4.33 -6.38 5.46
N VAL A 82 -3.40 -5.58 4.93
CA VAL A 82 -3.74 -4.41 4.09
C VAL A 82 -4.40 -4.84 2.78
N ARG A 83 -3.96 -5.96 2.18
CA ARG A 83 -4.59 -6.52 0.98
C ARG A 83 -6.01 -6.98 1.25
N LEU A 84 -6.23 -7.75 2.31
CA LEU A 84 -7.57 -8.21 2.69
C LEU A 84 -8.48 -7.02 3.01
N PHE A 85 -7.97 -6.03 3.76
CA PHE A 85 -8.72 -4.83 4.09
C PHE A 85 -9.10 -4.03 2.84
N SER A 86 -8.18 -3.89 1.87
CA SER A 86 -8.48 -3.25 0.59
C SER A 86 -9.54 -3.99 -0.22
N ILE A 87 -9.50 -5.32 -0.24
CA ILE A 87 -10.51 -6.13 -0.92
C ILE A 87 -11.89 -5.93 -0.26
N LEU A 88 -11.96 -6.06 1.07
CA LEU A 88 -13.20 -5.88 1.83
C LEU A 88 -13.78 -4.49 1.66
N ARG A 89 -12.94 -3.45 1.70
CA ARG A 89 -13.38 -2.07 1.51
C ARG A 89 -13.97 -1.84 0.11
N ARG A 90 -13.37 -2.39 -0.94
CA ARG A 90 -13.91 -2.30 -2.31
C ARG A 90 -15.26 -2.98 -2.46
N PHE A 91 -15.39 -4.18 -1.88
CA PHE A 91 -16.68 -4.87 -1.87
C PHE A 91 -17.77 -4.07 -1.15
N SER A 92 -17.42 -3.35 -0.10
CA SER A 92 -18.37 -2.52 0.67
C SER A 92 -18.73 -1.22 -0.05
N ASN A 93 -17.77 -0.54 -0.68
CA ASN A 93 -17.95 0.84 -1.13
C ASN A 93 -18.39 1.00 -2.59
N ARG A 94 -18.33 -0.05 -3.44
CA ARG A 94 -18.67 0.03 -4.88
C ARG A 94 -18.06 1.25 -5.59
N GLU A 95 -16.86 1.65 -5.18
CA GLU A 95 -16.11 2.76 -5.78
C GLU A 95 -15.64 2.35 -7.18
N GLU A 96 -15.74 3.26 -8.15
CA GLU A 96 -15.13 3.10 -9.46
C GLU A 96 -13.61 2.87 -9.28
N PRO A 97 -13.00 1.93 -10.02
CA PRO A 97 -11.62 1.55 -9.80
C PRO A 97 -10.64 2.69 -10.09
N TYR A 98 -11.02 3.61 -10.99
CA TYR A 98 -10.30 4.81 -11.35
C TYR A 98 -11.28 5.87 -11.91
N THR A 99 -10.83 7.11 -11.97
CA THR A 99 -11.57 8.23 -12.59
C THR A 99 -10.61 9.06 -13.42
N GLU A 100 -11.04 9.50 -14.59
CA GLU A 100 -10.31 10.45 -15.43
C GLU A 100 -10.51 11.86 -14.87
N ILE A 101 -9.43 12.48 -14.41
CA ILE A 101 -9.46 13.84 -13.82
C ILE A 101 -9.10 14.92 -14.84
N TYR A 102 -8.40 14.53 -15.90
CA TYR A 102 -7.98 15.35 -17.02
C TYR A 102 -7.68 14.44 -18.21
N GLU A 103 -7.69 14.96 -19.43
CA GLU A 103 -7.47 14.20 -20.67
C GLU A 103 -6.28 13.24 -20.57
N GLY A 104 -6.56 11.94 -20.52
CA GLY A 104 -5.56 10.87 -20.42
C GLY A 104 -4.87 10.75 -19.06
N ILE A 105 -5.37 11.39 -18.00
CA ILE A 105 -4.87 11.33 -16.63
C ILE A 105 -5.93 10.74 -15.72
N TYR A 106 -5.60 9.58 -15.18
CA TYR A 106 -6.47 8.78 -14.32
C TYR A 106 -5.91 8.73 -12.90
N VAL A 107 -6.80 8.81 -11.92
CA VAL A 107 -6.49 8.57 -10.51
C VAL A 107 -7.36 7.43 -10.01
N GLY A 108 -6.80 6.53 -9.20
CA GLY A 108 -7.56 5.39 -8.71
C GLY A 108 -6.89 4.59 -7.60
N GLY A 109 -7.51 3.47 -7.25
CA GLY A 109 -7.00 2.55 -6.25
C GLY A 109 -6.03 1.55 -6.85
N TRP A 110 -5.33 0.80 -5.98
CA TRP A 110 -4.41 -0.27 -6.39
C TRP A 110 -5.06 -1.24 -7.40
N PRO A 111 -4.53 -1.44 -8.62
CA PRO A 111 -5.24 -2.17 -9.66
C PRO A 111 -5.18 -3.69 -9.40
N SER A 112 -6.05 -4.22 -8.54
CA SER A 112 -6.06 -5.64 -8.14
C SER A 112 -6.49 -6.59 -9.27
N SER A 113 -7.19 -6.08 -10.28
CA SER A 113 -7.71 -6.81 -11.44
C SER A 113 -7.41 -6.04 -12.74
N PRO A 114 -7.38 -6.72 -13.90
CA PRO A 114 -7.19 -6.08 -15.20
C PRO A 114 -8.15 -4.93 -15.48
N ASP A 115 -9.41 -5.10 -15.10
CA ASP A 115 -10.47 -4.10 -15.28
C ASP A 115 -10.25 -2.81 -14.46
N ASN A 116 -9.32 -2.85 -13.49
CA ASN A 116 -8.98 -1.71 -12.65
C ASN A 116 -7.82 -0.88 -13.20
N LEU A 117 -7.29 -1.23 -14.38
CA LEU A 117 -6.34 -0.40 -15.11
C LEU A 117 -7.08 0.43 -16.17
N PRO A 118 -6.72 1.71 -16.33
CA PRO A 118 -7.17 2.49 -17.47
C PRO A 118 -6.72 1.86 -18.80
N PRO A 119 -7.48 2.07 -19.89
CA PRO A 119 -7.11 1.57 -21.20
C PRO A 119 -5.85 2.26 -21.76
N GLY A 120 -5.26 1.68 -22.81
CA GLY A 120 -4.23 2.35 -23.61
C GLY A 120 -2.78 2.26 -23.10
N ASP A 121 -2.41 1.19 -22.40
CA ASP A 121 -1.04 0.98 -21.86
C ASP A 121 -0.56 2.15 -20.96
N PRO A 122 -1.29 2.43 -19.86
CA PRO A 122 -0.99 3.57 -19.00
C PRO A 122 0.42 3.51 -18.43
N ALA A 123 1.03 4.67 -18.23
CA ALA A 123 2.21 4.84 -17.40
C ALA A 123 1.76 5.02 -15.94
N ILE A 124 2.21 4.11 -15.09
CA ILE A 124 1.72 3.94 -13.72
C ILE A 124 2.63 4.66 -12.73
N VAL A 125 2.05 5.54 -11.92
CA VAL A 125 2.68 6.12 -10.73
C VAL A 125 2.05 5.46 -9.50
N ASP A 126 2.81 4.61 -8.83
CA ASP A 126 2.37 3.88 -7.64
C ASP A 126 2.78 4.63 -6.38
N CYS A 127 1.81 5.18 -5.67
CA CYS A 127 2.00 5.95 -4.43
C CYS A 127 1.84 5.07 -3.17
N THR A 128 2.04 3.76 -3.26
CA THR A 128 1.92 2.84 -2.12
C THR A 128 3.27 2.23 -1.75
N CYS A 129 3.52 2.08 -0.46
CA CYS A 129 4.64 1.27 0.02
C CYS A 129 4.23 -0.17 0.35
N GLU A 130 2.93 -0.41 0.58
CA GLU A 130 2.40 -1.66 1.13
C GLU A 130 1.76 -2.61 0.10
N PHE A 131 1.42 -2.12 -1.09
CA PHE A 131 0.85 -2.94 -2.16
C PHE A 131 1.90 -3.32 -3.21
N PRO A 132 1.92 -4.58 -3.70
CA PRO A 132 2.83 -4.99 -4.76
C PRO A 132 2.35 -4.44 -6.10
N ARG A 133 3.25 -4.30 -7.08
CA ARG A 133 2.84 -4.14 -8.47
C ARG A 133 1.94 -5.30 -8.90
N ALA A 134 0.83 -4.98 -9.56
CA ALA A 134 -0.10 -5.99 -10.02
C ALA A 134 0.46 -6.72 -11.25
N SER A 135 0.27 -8.04 -11.33
CA SER A 135 0.91 -8.89 -12.36
C SER A 135 0.52 -8.53 -13.79
N HIS A 136 -0.73 -8.09 -14.00
CA HIS A 136 -1.24 -7.64 -15.30
C HIS A 136 -0.75 -6.25 -15.70
N SER A 137 -0.10 -5.52 -14.79
CA SER A 137 0.58 -4.27 -15.13
C SER A 137 2.02 -4.49 -15.59
N VAL A 138 2.52 -5.73 -15.60
CA VAL A 138 3.89 -6.06 -16.04
C VAL A 138 3.99 -5.81 -17.54
N GLY A 139 4.74 -4.77 -17.92
CA GLY A 139 4.83 -4.26 -19.30
C GLY A 139 4.55 -2.77 -19.38
N ASN A 140 3.67 -2.25 -18.52
CA ASN A 140 3.43 -0.82 -18.38
C ASN A 140 4.69 -0.08 -17.90
N ALA A 141 4.88 1.15 -18.37
CA ALA A 141 5.82 2.06 -17.74
C ALA A 141 5.41 2.26 -16.28
N TYR A 142 6.35 2.17 -15.34
CA TYR A 142 6.05 2.12 -13.92
C TYR A 142 7.05 2.94 -13.11
N LEU A 143 6.54 3.73 -12.18
CA LEU A 143 7.31 4.50 -11.21
C LEU A 143 6.71 4.28 -9.81
N CYS A 144 7.51 3.72 -8.91
CA CYS A 144 7.13 3.60 -7.50
C CYS A 144 7.57 4.84 -6.71
N VAL A 145 6.63 5.47 -6.02
CA VAL A 145 6.83 6.54 -5.04
C VAL A 145 6.31 6.04 -3.69
N PRO A 146 7.09 5.21 -2.98
CA PRO A 146 6.60 4.49 -1.82
C PRO A 146 6.15 5.46 -0.73
N THR A 147 4.85 5.45 -0.42
CA THR A 147 4.23 6.32 0.55
C THR A 147 3.31 5.50 1.45
N TRP A 148 3.32 5.79 2.74
CA TRP A 148 2.35 5.21 3.66
C TRP A 148 0.95 5.76 3.38
N ASP A 149 -0.07 4.92 3.50
CA ASP A 149 -1.45 5.41 3.54
C ASP A 149 -1.59 6.52 4.61
N THR A 150 -2.42 7.53 4.35
CA THR A 150 -2.55 8.76 5.18
C THR A 150 -1.30 9.66 5.27
N ARG A 151 -0.26 9.41 4.44
CA ARG A 151 0.90 10.30 4.27
C ARG A 151 0.98 10.85 2.85
N SER A 152 1.85 11.84 2.69
CA SER A 152 2.18 12.44 1.40
C SER A 152 3.66 12.15 1.09
N PRO A 153 4.03 11.94 -0.19
CA PRO A 153 5.42 11.93 -0.60
C PRO A 153 6.11 13.27 -0.30
N GLN A 154 7.43 13.29 -0.30
CA GLN A 154 8.17 14.55 -0.19
C GLN A 154 7.96 15.41 -1.44
N PRO A 155 8.01 16.76 -1.33
CA PRO A 155 7.83 17.65 -2.48
C PRO A 155 8.75 17.31 -3.67
N SER A 156 9.98 16.89 -3.41
CA SER A 156 10.93 16.46 -4.46
C SER A 156 10.50 15.17 -5.16
N GLU A 157 9.87 14.24 -4.44
CA GLU A 157 9.35 13.00 -5.01
C GLU A 157 8.11 13.27 -5.86
N ILE A 158 7.26 14.20 -5.43
CA ILE A 158 6.12 14.70 -6.22
C ILE A 158 6.63 15.33 -7.51
N GLU A 159 7.61 16.23 -7.43
CA GLU A 159 8.18 16.88 -8.61
C GLU A 159 8.82 15.87 -9.59
N MET A 160 9.55 14.87 -9.06
CA MET A 160 10.09 13.77 -9.85
C MET A 160 8.98 12.99 -10.56
N ALA A 161 7.91 12.63 -9.85
CA ALA A 161 6.79 11.88 -10.38
C ALA A 161 6.05 12.65 -11.47
N VAL A 162 5.79 13.94 -11.25
CA VAL A 162 5.16 14.83 -12.23
C VAL A 162 6.02 14.94 -13.48
N ARG A 163 7.33 15.22 -13.34
CA ARG A 163 8.24 15.29 -14.50
C ARG A 163 8.29 13.98 -15.27
N TRP A 164 8.28 12.84 -14.57
CA TRP A 164 8.24 11.52 -15.20
C TRP A 164 6.92 11.31 -15.95
N ALA A 165 5.79 11.66 -15.35
CA ALA A 165 4.47 11.55 -15.96
C ALA A 165 4.33 12.45 -17.20
N CYS A 166 4.80 13.71 -17.15
CA CYS A 166 4.80 14.60 -18.30
C CYS A 166 5.55 14.00 -19.50
N ARG A 167 6.74 13.43 -19.29
CA ARG A 167 7.51 12.75 -20.35
C ARG A 167 6.77 11.55 -20.94
N LYS A 168 5.93 10.86 -20.15
CA LYS A 168 5.11 9.75 -20.63
C LYS A 168 3.88 10.23 -21.38
N SER A 169 3.28 11.33 -20.93
CA SER A 169 2.17 11.99 -21.63
C SER A 169 2.59 12.51 -23.00
N GLU A 170 3.80 13.07 -23.14
CA GLU A 170 4.39 13.45 -24.44
C GLU A 170 4.52 12.28 -25.43
N GLN A 171 4.63 11.05 -24.91
CA GLN A 171 4.65 9.80 -25.69
C GLN A 171 3.23 9.31 -26.03
N LYS A 172 2.20 10.13 -25.81
CA LYS A 172 0.77 9.81 -25.96
C LYS A 172 0.33 8.61 -25.12
N ARG A 173 1.00 8.38 -23.98
CA ARG A 173 0.61 7.35 -23.03
C ARG A 173 -0.31 7.95 -21.97
N PRO A 174 -1.45 7.30 -21.66
CA PRO A 174 -2.26 7.64 -20.50
C PRO A 174 -1.44 7.58 -19.21
N ILE A 175 -1.74 8.41 -18.22
CA ILE A 175 -1.10 8.41 -16.91
C ILE A 175 -2.09 7.83 -15.91
N PHE A 176 -1.65 6.85 -15.12
CA PHE A 176 -2.44 6.30 -14.03
C PHE A 176 -1.71 6.50 -12.71
N VAL A 177 -2.22 7.38 -11.86
CA VAL A 177 -1.70 7.58 -10.50
C VAL A 177 -2.58 6.80 -9.54
N HIS A 178 -2.01 5.89 -8.75
CA HIS A 178 -2.81 5.14 -7.79
C HIS A 178 -2.22 5.17 -6.38
N CYS A 179 -3.12 5.11 -5.40
CA CYS A 179 -2.78 4.79 -4.02
C CYS A 179 -3.42 3.45 -3.64
N ALA A 180 -3.67 3.20 -2.36
CA ALA A 180 -4.40 2.02 -1.92
C ALA A 180 -5.86 2.04 -2.41
N TYR A 181 -6.56 3.16 -2.17
CA TYR A 181 -8.01 3.26 -2.34
C TYR A 181 -8.46 4.19 -3.46
N GLY A 182 -7.61 5.11 -3.93
CA GLY A 182 -7.96 6.02 -5.02
C GLY A 182 -8.96 7.11 -4.67
N MET A 183 -8.94 7.60 -3.44
CA MET A 183 -9.86 8.67 -3.01
C MET A 183 -9.55 9.95 -3.79
N ILE A 184 -10.54 10.42 -4.56
CA ILE A 184 -10.59 11.72 -5.25
C ILE A 184 -11.66 12.57 -4.59
#